data_AF-A0A956BIZ5-F1
#
_entry.id   AF-A0A956BIZ5-F1
#
_cell.length_a   1.000
_cell.length_b   1.000
_cell.length_c   1.000
_cell.angle_alpha   90.00
_cell.angle_beta   90.00
_cell.angle_gamma   90.00
#
_symmetry.space_group_name_H-M   'P 1'
#
loop_
_entity.id
_entity.type
_entity.pdbx_description
1 polymer ?
#
loop_
_entity_poly.entity_id
_entity_poly.type
_entity_poly.pdbx_seq_one_letter_code
_entity_poly.pdbx_strand_id
1 'polypeptide(L)'
;MSRRISRALALSLVVSSASFVGCAQEVGDIDRTQPNRILKSDLDGQWYYMETVTDVPSTTMATFEGETSRTERIVWVIEENYLLAFRAYPLFPGSDEVDGDYDYTADGYRESPVAAFPIISHFDIQRQYNSSTGEQANVIYENGSDRPWYERDYMRVDWSNNVVTNFDFLTGWYGTPIEASYTIDEERNDERGIYFERENGELQYFDVPRRLLVQADLYGCIISMPWYGWGTEDCAPAQVEIV
;
A
#
# COMPACT_ATOMS: atom_id res chain seq x y z
N MET A 1 32.15 -2.69 -83.21
CA MET A 1 31.70 -3.36 -81.98
C MET A 1 31.47 -2.32 -80.87
N SER A 2 30.32 -1.66 -80.77
CA SER A 2 30.11 -0.69 -79.66
C SER A 2 28.66 -0.31 -79.31
N ARG A 3 27.64 -1.10 -79.69
CA ARG A 3 26.23 -0.67 -79.53
C ARG A 3 25.27 -1.62 -78.82
N ARG A 4 25.75 -2.73 -78.24
CA ARG A 4 24.87 -3.72 -77.58
C ARG A 4 25.04 -3.87 -76.06
N ILE A 5 26.07 -3.26 -75.46
CA ILE A 5 26.38 -3.48 -74.03
C ILE A 5 25.67 -2.45 -73.12
N SER A 6 25.23 -1.32 -73.66
CA SER A 6 24.70 -0.20 -72.88
C SER A 6 23.26 -0.36 -72.38
N ARG A 7 22.49 -1.32 -72.90
CA ARG A 7 21.08 -1.52 -72.52
C ARG A 7 20.86 -2.56 -71.43
N ALA A 8 21.84 -3.44 -71.18
CA ALA A 8 21.73 -4.47 -70.14
C ALA A 8 22.06 -3.93 -68.73
N LEU A 9 22.90 -2.88 -68.63
CA LEU A 9 23.31 -2.32 -67.34
C LEU A 9 22.29 -1.35 -66.73
N ALA A 10 21.42 -0.75 -67.56
CA ALA A 10 20.43 0.23 -67.09
C ALA A 10 19.17 -0.43 -66.47
N LEU A 11 18.94 -1.72 -66.73
CA LEU A 11 17.79 -2.45 -66.21
C LEU A 11 18.07 -3.19 -64.89
N SER A 12 19.34 -3.44 -64.54
CA SER A 12 19.71 -4.09 -63.28
C SER A 12 19.84 -3.13 -62.10
N LEU A 13 19.85 -1.82 -62.34
CA LEU A 13 19.99 -0.83 -61.26
C LEU A 13 18.65 -0.35 -60.69
N VAL A 14 17.52 -0.63 -61.36
CA VAL A 14 16.18 -0.18 -60.92
C VAL A 14 15.49 -1.21 -60.01
N VAL A 15 15.95 -2.46 -59.97
CA VAL A 15 15.30 -3.54 -59.19
C VAL A 15 15.85 -3.67 -57.76
N SER A 16 16.99 -3.05 -57.42
CA SER A 16 17.59 -3.15 -56.07
C SER A 16 17.15 -2.08 -55.07
N SER A 17 16.17 -1.24 -55.40
CA SER A 17 15.76 -0.11 -54.55
C SER A 17 14.50 -0.35 -53.70
N ALA A 18 13.98 -1.58 -53.63
CA ALA A 18 12.67 -1.87 -53.03
C ALA A 18 12.69 -2.62 -51.67
N SER A 19 13.82 -2.71 -50.98
CA SER A 19 13.92 -3.56 -49.77
C SER A 19 14.63 -2.92 -48.58
N PHE A 20 14.29 -1.67 -48.26
CA PHE A 20 14.54 -1.10 -46.94
C PHE A 20 13.27 -0.45 -46.40
N VAL A 21 12.18 -1.21 -46.34
CA VAL A 21 11.19 -1.00 -45.28
C VAL A 21 11.83 -1.60 -44.02
N GLY A 22 12.80 -0.88 -43.46
CA GLY A 22 13.24 -1.13 -42.10
C GLY A 22 12.02 -0.84 -41.24
N CYS A 23 11.42 -1.88 -40.68
CA CYS A 23 10.43 -1.71 -39.63
C CYS A 23 11.11 -0.93 -38.51
N ALA A 24 10.96 0.39 -38.48
CA ALA A 24 11.03 1.14 -37.25
C ALA A 24 9.86 0.62 -36.43
N GLN A 25 10.11 -0.47 -35.69
CA GLN A 25 9.14 -1.04 -34.79
C GLN A 25 8.96 0.01 -33.72
N GLU A 26 7.84 0.74 -33.79
CA GLU A 26 7.47 1.75 -32.81
C GLU A 26 7.40 1.01 -31.48
N VAL A 27 8.44 1.20 -30.67
CA VAL A 27 8.48 0.63 -29.32
C VAL A 27 7.37 1.38 -28.60
N GLY A 28 6.26 0.69 -28.35
CA GLY A 28 5.10 1.27 -27.67
C GLY A 28 5.46 1.81 -26.28
N ASP A 29 4.45 2.13 -25.50
CA ASP A 29 4.71 2.70 -24.19
C ASP A 29 5.43 1.69 -23.28
N ILE A 30 6.57 2.12 -22.73
CA ILE A 30 7.34 1.38 -21.75
C ILE A 30 6.91 1.87 -20.38
N ASP A 31 6.12 1.05 -19.68
CA ASP A 31 5.74 1.32 -18.30
C ASP A 31 6.89 0.96 -17.34
N ARG A 32 7.35 1.95 -16.56
CA ARG A 32 8.34 1.79 -15.49
C ARG A 32 7.76 2.08 -14.10
N THR A 33 6.45 2.25 -14.00
CA THR A 33 5.78 2.39 -12.70
C THR A 33 5.96 1.11 -11.88
N GLN A 34 5.99 1.28 -10.57
CA GLN A 34 6.08 0.16 -9.63
C GLN A 34 4.66 -0.18 -9.13
N PRO A 35 4.43 -1.41 -8.67
CA PRO A 35 3.14 -1.82 -8.09
C PRO A 35 2.90 -1.19 -6.70
N ASN A 36 1.83 -1.62 -6.03
CA ASN A 36 1.41 -1.16 -4.69
C ASN A 36 1.20 0.36 -4.61
N ARG A 37 0.67 0.96 -5.68
CA ARG A 37 0.30 2.37 -5.72
C ARG A 37 -1.19 2.53 -5.45
N ILE A 38 -1.54 3.58 -4.72
CA ILE A 38 -2.92 3.90 -4.38
C ILE A 38 -3.21 5.31 -4.90
N LEU A 39 -4.34 5.46 -5.59
CA LEU A 39 -4.86 6.75 -5.99
C LEU A 39 -5.44 7.42 -4.74
N LYS A 40 -5.08 8.66 -4.45
CA LYS A 40 -5.53 9.30 -3.20
C LYS A 40 -7.03 9.47 -3.12
N SER A 41 -7.68 9.77 -4.24
CA SER A 41 -9.13 9.90 -4.31
C SER A 41 -9.88 8.59 -4.05
N ASP A 42 -9.19 7.45 -4.14
CA ASP A 42 -9.80 6.17 -3.75
C ASP A 42 -10.04 6.10 -2.24
N LEU A 43 -9.35 6.89 -1.42
CA LEU A 43 -9.49 6.87 0.04
C LEU A 43 -10.50 7.88 0.58
N ASP A 44 -11.11 8.68 -0.30
CA ASP A 44 -12.09 9.68 0.08
C ASP A 44 -13.34 9.01 0.69
N GLY A 45 -13.91 9.64 1.72
CA GLY A 45 -15.12 9.15 2.40
C GLY A 45 -14.84 8.28 3.62
N GLN A 46 -15.80 7.42 3.95
CA GLN A 46 -15.78 6.60 5.17
C GLN A 46 -15.50 5.14 4.85
N TRP A 47 -14.62 4.54 5.62
CA TRP A 47 -14.17 3.16 5.49
C TRP A 47 -14.49 2.36 6.74
N TYR A 48 -14.61 1.04 6.57
CA TYR A 48 -14.60 0.11 7.70
C TYR A 48 -13.20 -0.48 7.82
N TYR A 49 -12.68 -0.47 9.03
CA TYR A 49 -11.37 -1.00 9.37
C TYR A 49 -11.52 -2.06 10.45
N MET A 50 -10.90 -3.21 10.22
CA MET A 50 -10.88 -4.32 11.16
C MET A 50 -9.61 -5.10 10.89
N GLU A 51 -9.00 -5.62 11.95
CA GLU A 51 -7.84 -6.49 11.87
C GLU A 51 -8.29 -7.90 12.23
N THR A 52 -7.80 -8.90 11.51
CA THR A 52 -8.12 -10.31 11.75
C THR A 52 -6.84 -11.13 11.78
N VAL A 53 -6.69 -11.97 12.82
CA VAL A 53 -5.59 -12.93 12.91
C VAL A 53 -5.80 -14.06 11.92
N THR A 54 -4.87 -14.23 10.99
CA THR A 54 -4.95 -15.23 9.92
C THR A 54 -4.06 -16.45 10.17
N ASP A 55 -2.97 -16.30 10.91
CA ASP A 55 -2.01 -17.37 11.19
C ASP A 55 -1.26 -17.08 12.50
N VAL A 56 -1.04 -18.13 13.29
CA VAL A 56 -0.33 -18.04 14.56
C VAL A 56 0.33 -19.40 14.90
N PRO A 57 1.57 -19.43 15.40
CA PRO A 57 2.20 -20.67 15.84
C PRO A 57 1.37 -21.40 16.88
N SER A 58 1.18 -22.70 16.71
CA SER A 58 0.40 -23.53 17.65
C SER A 58 1.00 -23.61 19.07
N THR A 59 2.25 -23.16 19.24
CA THR A 59 2.96 -23.13 20.51
C THR A 59 2.81 -21.80 21.25
N THR A 60 2.24 -20.76 20.64
CA THR A 60 1.97 -19.51 21.35
C THR A 60 0.56 -19.50 21.90
N MET A 61 0.41 -18.82 23.05
CA MET A 61 -0.88 -18.57 23.68
C MET A 61 -1.29 -17.09 23.59
N ALA A 62 -0.62 -16.29 22.73
CA ALA A 62 -0.89 -14.85 22.62
C ALA A 62 -2.25 -14.53 21.97
N THR A 63 -2.70 -15.34 21.00
CA THR A 63 -3.95 -15.16 20.24
C THR A 63 -4.28 -16.47 19.50
N PHE A 64 -5.38 -16.52 18.74
CA PHE A 64 -5.80 -17.66 17.92
C PHE A 64 -6.29 -17.21 16.53
N GLU A 65 -6.22 -18.10 15.54
CA GLU A 65 -6.71 -17.84 14.18
C GLU A 65 -8.20 -17.47 14.18
N GLY A 66 -8.54 -16.36 13.51
CA GLY A 66 -9.89 -15.82 13.43
C GLY A 66 -10.27 -14.88 14.57
N GLU A 67 -9.36 -14.57 15.51
CA GLU A 67 -9.56 -13.47 16.44
C GLU A 67 -9.56 -12.13 15.67
N THR A 68 -10.56 -11.29 15.92
CA THR A 68 -10.76 -10.02 15.22
C THR A 68 -10.68 -8.85 16.19
N SER A 69 -10.14 -7.73 15.74
CA SER A 69 -10.32 -6.45 16.44
C SER A 69 -11.76 -5.96 16.31
N ARG A 70 -12.08 -4.88 17.02
CA ARG A 70 -13.36 -4.20 16.83
C ARG A 70 -13.40 -3.57 15.44
N THR A 71 -14.51 -3.74 14.74
CA THR A 71 -14.73 -3.00 13.49
C THR A 71 -14.92 -1.51 13.81
N GLU A 72 -14.02 -0.70 13.29
CA GLU A 72 -14.03 0.75 13.42
C GLU A 72 -14.51 1.37 12.10
N ARG A 73 -15.35 2.41 12.17
CA ARG A 73 -15.64 3.25 11.01
C ARG A 73 -14.66 4.40 11.01
N ILE A 74 -13.87 4.53 9.96
CA ILE A 74 -12.75 5.47 9.86
C ILE A 74 -12.86 6.41 8.67
N VAL A 75 -12.11 7.51 8.73
CA VAL A 75 -11.78 8.37 7.59
C VAL A 75 -10.26 8.41 7.47
N TRP A 76 -9.77 8.31 6.24
CA TRP A 76 -8.35 8.43 5.94
C TRP A 76 -7.96 9.90 5.82
N VAL A 77 -6.87 10.28 6.47
CA VAL A 77 -6.25 11.60 6.35
C VAL A 77 -4.83 11.40 5.84
N ILE A 78 -4.55 12.02 4.70
CA ILE A 78 -3.27 11.90 4.01
C ILE A 78 -2.40 13.10 4.42
N GLU A 79 -1.41 12.86 5.27
CA GLU A 79 -0.34 13.81 5.58
C GLU A 79 0.90 13.52 4.70
N GLU A 80 1.94 14.34 4.79
CA GLU A 80 3.13 14.20 3.94
C GLU A 80 3.91 12.88 4.15
N ASN A 81 3.96 12.40 5.40
CA ASN A 81 4.76 11.23 5.77
C ASN A 81 3.92 10.08 6.34
N TYR A 82 2.63 10.31 6.59
CA TYR A 82 1.76 9.35 7.26
C TYR A 82 0.36 9.35 6.65
N LEU A 83 -0.17 8.16 6.45
CA LEU A 83 -1.58 7.90 6.22
C LEU A 83 -2.23 7.58 7.56
N LEU A 84 -3.10 8.46 8.02
CA LEU A 84 -3.74 8.36 9.33
C LEU A 84 -5.19 7.91 9.17
N ALA A 85 -5.63 6.98 10.01
CA ALA A 85 -7.04 6.60 10.13
C ALA A 85 -7.63 7.22 11.40
N PHE A 86 -8.65 8.06 11.27
CA PHE A 86 -9.39 8.61 12.42
C PHE A 86 -10.80 8.05 12.48
N ARG A 87 -11.39 7.94 13.67
CA ARG A 87 -12.77 7.47 13.83
C ARG A 87 -13.75 8.45 13.20
N ALA A 88 -14.74 7.92 12.49
CA ALA A 88 -15.82 8.66 11.86
C ALA A 88 -17.09 8.71 12.74
N TYR A 89 -16.91 8.70 14.06
CA TYR A 89 -17.97 8.70 15.07
C TYR A 89 -17.40 9.06 16.46
N PRO A 90 -18.22 9.57 17.38
CA PRO A 90 -17.77 9.90 18.72
C PRO A 90 -17.52 8.62 19.54
N LEU A 91 -16.35 8.51 20.16
CA LEU A 91 -16.01 7.35 20.99
C LEU A 91 -16.98 7.18 22.18
N PHE A 92 -17.41 8.30 22.77
CA PHE A 92 -18.39 8.32 23.86
C PHE A 92 -19.70 8.93 23.36
N PRO A 93 -20.85 8.26 23.52
CA PRO A 93 -22.13 8.82 23.13
C PRO A 93 -22.36 10.19 23.80
N GLY A 94 -22.64 11.22 22.99
CA GLY A 94 -22.88 12.59 23.47
C GLY A 94 -21.62 13.45 23.62
N SER A 95 -20.41 12.96 23.29
CA SER A 95 -19.21 13.82 23.27
C SER A 95 -19.26 14.82 22.11
N ASP A 96 -19.86 14.45 21.00
CA ASP A 96 -20.22 15.31 19.87
C ASP A 96 -21.14 16.48 20.29
N GLU A 97 -22.05 16.29 21.23
CA GLU A 97 -22.87 17.39 21.76
C GLU A 97 -22.06 18.41 22.58
N VAL A 98 -20.94 17.97 23.17
CA VAL A 98 -20.06 18.81 24.02
C VAL A 98 -18.99 19.51 23.19
N ASP A 99 -18.41 18.80 22.22
CA ASP A 99 -17.27 19.26 21.43
C ASP A 99 -17.70 19.91 20.09
N GLY A 100 -18.98 19.74 19.72
CA GLY A 100 -19.60 20.31 18.51
C GLY A 100 -19.99 19.24 17.50
N ASP A 101 -21.06 19.50 16.72
CA ASP A 101 -21.47 18.66 15.60
C ASP A 101 -20.34 18.61 14.56
N TYR A 102 -19.51 17.57 14.64
CA TYR A 102 -18.31 17.43 13.81
C TYR A 102 -18.65 16.80 12.48
N ASP A 103 -18.23 17.46 11.41
CA ASP A 103 -18.05 16.79 10.14
C ASP A 103 -16.75 15.97 10.20
N TYR A 104 -16.91 14.66 10.43
CA TYR A 104 -15.82 13.69 10.49
C TYR A 104 -15.05 13.54 9.17
N THR A 105 -15.59 14.07 8.06
CA THR A 105 -14.96 14.05 6.74
C THR A 105 -14.31 15.38 6.36
N ALA A 106 -14.44 16.42 7.22
CA ALA A 106 -13.89 17.73 6.93
C ALA A 106 -12.37 17.80 7.13
N ASP A 107 -11.73 18.62 6.30
CA ASP A 107 -10.31 18.94 6.41
C ASP A 107 -9.98 19.54 7.78
N GLY A 108 -9.16 18.84 8.55
CA GLY A 108 -8.69 19.27 9.87
C GLY A 108 -9.35 18.60 11.08
N TYR A 109 -10.27 17.66 10.87
CA TYR A 109 -10.74 16.77 11.94
C TYR A 109 -9.56 15.93 12.49
N ARG A 110 -9.42 15.93 13.83
CA ARG A 110 -8.28 15.32 14.55
C ARG A 110 -8.76 14.72 15.87
N GLU A 111 -9.13 13.44 15.85
CA GLU A 111 -9.36 12.64 17.06
C GLU A 111 -8.17 11.72 17.36
N SER A 112 -8.33 10.74 18.26
CA SER A 112 -7.32 9.71 18.45
C SER A 112 -7.28 8.78 17.23
N PRO A 113 -6.13 8.64 16.55
CA PRO A 113 -6.03 7.77 15.38
C PRO A 113 -6.19 6.30 15.78
N VAL A 114 -6.81 5.52 14.90
CA VAL A 114 -6.96 4.06 15.02
C VAL A 114 -5.77 3.35 14.38
N ALA A 115 -5.24 3.92 13.28
CA ALA A 115 -4.06 3.41 12.58
C ALA A 115 -3.23 4.57 12.02
N ALA A 116 -1.93 4.36 11.85
CA ALA A 116 -1.02 5.29 11.21
C ALA A 116 0.07 4.54 10.43
N PHE A 117 0.01 4.63 9.10
CA PHE A 117 0.96 3.96 8.20
C PHE A 117 1.93 4.98 7.60
N PRO A 118 3.25 4.73 7.60
CA PRO A 118 4.21 5.58 6.91
C PRO A 118 3.94 5.65 5.41
N ILE A 119 4.16 6.82 4.81
CA ILE A 119 4.10 7.00 3.36
C ILE A 119 5.53 7.00 2.81
N ILE A 120 5.78 6.14 1.83
CA ILE A 120 7.08 5.99 1.17
C ILE A 120 7.30 7.13 0.18
N SER A 121 6.28 7.43 -0.64
CA SER A 121 6.36 8.48 -1.65
C SER A 121 4.99 8.93 -2.13
N HIS A 122 4.93 10.21 -2.54
CA HIS A 122 3.83 10.78 -3.34
C HIS A 122 4.33 11.04 -4.75
N PHE A 123 3.59 10.63 -5.77
CA PHE A 123 4.02 10.75 -7.17
C PHE A 123 2.84 10.81 -8.13
N ASP A 124 3.14 11.25 -9.35
CA ASP A 124 2.24 11.23 -10.49
C ASP A 124 2.71 10.22 -11.52
N ILE A 125 1.77 9.61 -12.23
CA ILE A 125 2.08 8.74 -13.35
C ILE A 125 1.97 9.57 -14.63
N GLN A 126 3.10 9.82 -15.26
CA GLN A 126 3.14 10.60 -16.50
C GLN A 126 4.22 10.10 -17.46
N ARG A 127 4.14 10.55 -18.70
CA ARG A 127 5.19 10.30 -19.69
C ARG A 127 6.44 11.10 -19.33
N GLN A 128 7.59 10.45 -19.41
CA GLN A 128 8.89 11.08 -19.30
C GLN A 128 8.99 12.18 -20.35
N TYR A 129 9.49 13.35 -19.95
CA TYR A 129 9.69 14.46 -20.86
C TYR A 129 11.08 15.06 -20.64
N ASN A 130 11.61 15.69 -21.68
CA ASN A 130 12.83 16.47 -21.57
C ASN A 130 12.51 17.81 -20.88
N SER A 131 13.08 18.07 -19.71
CA SER A 131 12.83 19.30 -18.95
C SER A 131 13.25 20.58 -19.66
N SER A 132 14.14 20.50 -20.65
CA SER A 132 14.61 21.65 -21.43
C SER A 132 13.75 21.95 -22.67
N THR A 133 13.09 20.94 -23.26
CA THR A 133 12.35 21.07 -24.55
C THR A 133 10.86 20.75 -24.43
N GLY A 134 10.42 20.04 -23.40
CA GLY A 134 9.05 19.57 -23.22
C GLY A 134 8.66 18.36 -24.08
N GLU A 135 9.58 17.84 -24.89
CA GLU A 135 9.32 16.67 -25.73
C GLU A 135 9.10 15.42 -24.85
N GLN A 136 7.98 14.73 -25.07
CA GLN A 136 7.62 13.50 -24.36
C GLN A 136 8.27 12.28 -25.02
N ALA A 137 8.79 11.38 -24.19
CA ALA A 137 9.26 10.06 -24.57
C ALA A 137 8.14 9.01 -24.45
N ASN A 138 8.41 7.81 -24.96
CA ASN A 138 7.53 6.65 -24.85
C ASN A 138 7.66 5.91 -23.50
N VAL A 139 8.24 6.53 -22.48
CA VAL A 139 8.45 5.91 -21.16
C VAL A 139 7.47 6.53 -20.17
N ILE A 140 6.67 5.72 -19.50
CA ILE A 140 5.81 6.13 -18.39
C ILE A 140 6.59 5.92 -17.08
N TYR A 141 6.60 6.92 -16.20
CA TYR A 141 7.36 6.88 -14.96
C TYR A 141 6.64 7.59 -13.81
N GLU A 142 7.10 7.33 -12.59
CA GLU A 142 6.65 7.97 -11.36
C GLU A 142 7.40 9.29 -11.16
N ASN A 143 6.69 10.42 -11.27
CA ASN A 143 7.24 11.74 -10.99
C ASN A 143 6.86 12.19 -9.57
N GLY A 144 7.87 12.41 -8.73
CA GLY A 144 7.71 12.94 -7.36
C GLY A 144 8.25 14.35 -7.16
N SER A 145 8.45 15.14 -8.23
CA SER A 145 9.19 16.41 -8.16
C SER A 145 8.44 17.62 -8.74
N ASP A 146 7.53 17.43 -9.69
CA ASP A 146 6.96 18.56 -10.46
C ASP A 146 5.89 19.34 -9.70
N ARG A 147 5.06 18.64 -8.92
CA ARG A 147 4.00 19.21 -8.08
C ARG A 147 4.30 19.02 -6.59
N PRO A 148 3.80 19.86 -5.67
CA PRO A 148 3.82 19.57 -4.23
C PRO A 148 3.14 18.24 -3.92
N TRP A 149 3.54 17.57 -2.82
CA TRP A 149 3.05 16.23 -2.48
C TRP A 149 1.52 16.14 -2.41
N TYR A 150 0.83 17.17 -1.89
CA TYR A 150 -0.62 17.18 -1.69
C TYR A 150 -1.41 17.29 -2.99
N GLU A 151 -0.82 17.82 -4.07
CA GLU A 151 -1.46 17.93 -5.38
C GLU A 151 -1.24 16.69 -6.28
N ARG A 152 -0.43 15.72 -5.81
CA ARG A 152 -0.13 14.50 -6.57
C ARG A 152 -1.24 13.48 -6.43
N ASP A 153 -1.46 12.71 -7.48
CA ASP A 153 -2.61 11.81 -7.59
C ASP A 153 -2.36 10.47 -6.88
N TYR A 154 -1.11 9.98 -6.89
CA TYR A 154 -0.76 8.69 -6.32
C TYR A 154 0.14 8.81 -5.08
N MET A 155 0.07 7.78 -4.26
CA MET A 155 1.02 7.55 -3.18
C MET A 155 1.32 6.07 -3.03
N ARG A 156 2.46 5.79 -2.38
CA ARG A 156 2.86 4.46 -1.95
C ARG A 156 3.00 4.47 -0.44
N VAL A 157 2.24 3.60 0.20
CA VAL A 157 2.18 3.47 1.65
C VAL A 157 3.02 2.27 2.05
N ASP A 158 3.83 2.43 3.10
CA ASP A 158 4.44 1.31 3.79
C ASP A 158 3.40 0.70 4.72
N TRP A 159 2.65 -0.25 4.19
CA TRP A 159 1.65 -0.95 4.98
C TRP A 159 2.26 -1.90 6.00
N SER A 160 3.56 -2.18 5.94
CA SER A 160 4.16 -3.10 6.89
C SER A 160 4.05 -2.53 8.30
N ASN A 161 4.33 -1.25 8.52
CA ASN A 161 4.40 -0.70 9.86
C ASN A 161 3.17 0.14 10.21
N ASN A 162 2.39 -0.26 11.20
CA ASN A 162 1.42 0.60 11.87
C ASN A 162 2.02 1.17 13.16
N VAL A 163 2.23 2.48 13.17
CA VAL A 163 2.81 3.18 14.33
C VAL A 163 1.83 3.18 15.52
N VAL A 164 0.53 3.05 15.26
CA VAL A 164 -0.49 2.89 16.32
C VAL A 164 -0.56 1.42 16.70
N THR A 165 0.14 1.06 17.76
CA THR A 165 0.27 -0.34 18.22
C THR A 165 -0.83 -0.78 19.19
N ASN A 166 -1.99 -0.09 19.22
CA ASN A 166 -3.09 -0.47 20.11
C ASN A 166 -3.98 -1.55 19.48
N PHE A 167 -3.48 -2.78 19.44
CA PHE A 167 -4.25 -3.94 19.03
C PHE A 167 -5.21 -4.36 20.13
N ASP A 168 -6.48 -4.01 20.00
CA ASP A 168 -7.52 -4.24 21.02
C ASP A 168 -7.54 -5.69 21.58
N PHE A 169 -7.10 -6.67 20.79
CA PHE A 169 -6.99 -8.09 21.15
C PHE A 169 -5.63 -8.50 21.76
N LEU A 170 -4.51 -7.82 21.47
CA LEU A 170 -3.18 -8.17 22.01
C LEU A 170 -2.75 -7.30 23.21
N THR A 171 -3.16 -6.03 23.25
CA THR A 171 -2.64 -5.04 24.20
C THR A 171 -3.30 -5.10 25.57
N GLY A 172 -4.38 -5.87 25.73
CA GLY A 172 -5.06 -6.04 27.02
C GLY A 172 -4.19 -6.74 28.07
N TRP A 173 -3.45 -7.80 27.69
CA TRP A 173 -2.82 -8.72 28.66
C TRP A 173 -1.34 -9.03 28.45
N TYR A 174 -0.78 -8.86 27.26
CA TYR A 174 0.56 -9.35 26.91
C TYR A 174 1.64 -8.26 26.76
N GLY A 175 1.31 -7.00 27.06
CA GLY A 175 2.21 -5.87 26.86
C GLY A 175 2.17 -5.31 25.45
N THR A 176 2.95 -4.26 25.20
CA THR A 176 2.98 -3.57 23.90
C THR A 176 3.62 -4.49 22.84
N PRO A 177 2.89 -4.92 21.79
CA PRO A 177 3.49 -5.68 20.71
C PRO A 177 4.54 -4.81 19.99
N ILE A 178 5.65 -5.43 19.58
CA ILE A 178 6.66 -4.80 18.73
C ILE A 178 6.39 -5.28 17.31
N GLU A 179 5.80 -4.42 16.49
CA GLU A 179 5.61 -4.75 15.08
C GLU A 179 6.96 -4.79 14.36
N ALA A 180 7.56 -5.97 14.26
CA ALA A 180 8.66 -6.24 13.35
C ALA A 180 8.06 -6.66 12.00
N SER A 181 7.72 -5.66 11.20
CA SER A 181 6.92 -5.91 10.02
C SER A 181 7.73 -5.98 8.73
N TYR A 182 7.29 -6.90 7.88
CA TYR A 182 7.42 -6.79 6.44
C TYR A 182 6.08 -7.21 5.84
N THR A 183 5.55 -6.39 4.94
CA THR A 183 4.44 -6.76 4.06
C THR A 183 4.97 -7.72 3.00
N ILE A 184 4.14 -8.67 2.57
CA ILE A 184 4.45 -9.49 1.40
C ILE A 184 3.97 -8.70 0.17
N ASP A 185 4.91 -8.18 -0.62
CA ASP A 185 4.59 -7.41 -1.82
C ASP A 185 3.85 -8.27 -2.86
N GLU A 186 2.89 -7.65 -3.56
CA GLU A 186 2.12 -8.22 -4.67
C GLU A 186 3.02 -8.86 -5.76
N GLU A 187 4.23 -8.34 -5.97
CA GLU A 187 5.21 -8.87 -6.95
C GLU A 187 5.63 -10.31 -6.70
N ARG A 188 5.51 -10.79 -5.46
CA ARG A 188 5.92 -12.16 -5.12
C ARG A 188 4.90 -13.21 -5.60
N ASN A 189 3.73 -12.80 -6.11
CA ASN A 189 2.62 -13.71 -6.46
C ASN A 189 2.32 -14.69 -5.30
N ASP A 190 2.35 -14.16 -4.09
CA ASP A 190 2.01 -14.89 -2.87
C ASP A 190 0.50 -14.80 -2.67
N GLU A 191 -0.14 -15.91 -2.28
CA GLU A 191 -1.57 -15.92 -1.95
C GLU A 191 -1.87 -14.99 -0.76
N ARG A 192 -0.85 -14.63 0.02
CA ARG A 192 -0.91 -13.67 1.13
C ARG A 192 -0.32 -12.30 0.77
N GLY A 193 -0.48 -11.85 -0.48
CA GLY A 193 -0.12 -10.50 -0.92
C GLY A 193 -1.21 -9.47 -0.60
N ILE A 194 -0.91 -8.18 -0.79
CA ILE A 194 -1.94 -7.13 -0.74
C ILE A 194 -3.00 -7.41 -1.80
N TYR A 195 -4.26 -7.31 -1.42
CA TYR A 195 -5.39 -7.48 -2.32
C TYR A 195 -6.18 -6.18 -2.44
N PHE A 196 -6.52 -5.80 -3.68
CA PHE A 196 -7.38 -4.65 -3.96
C PHE A 196 -8.57 -5.13 -4.79
N GLU A 197 -9.78 -4.86 -4.32
CA GLU A 197 -11.01 -5.07 -5.06
C GLU A 197 -11.52 -3.72 -5.60
N ARG A 198 -11.67 -3.66 -6.92
CA ARG A 198 -12.20 -2.48 -7.60
C ARG A 198 -13.49 -2.82 -8.32
N GLU A 199 -14.51 -1.99 -8.14
CA GLU A 199 -15.75 -2.05 -8.88
C GLU A 199 -15.90 -0.76 -9.71
N ASN A 200 -16.17 -0.89 -11.02
CA ASN A 200 -16.30 0.25 -11.94
C ASN A 200 -15.09 1.21 -11.98
N GLY A 201 -13.91 0.78 -11.53
CA GLY A 201 -12.68 1.56 -11.49
C GLY A 201 -12.37 2.22 -10.14
N GLU A 202 -13.35 2.25 -9.23
CA GLU A 202 -13.20 2.77 -7.86
C GLU A 202 -12.78 1.64 -6.92
N LEU A 203 -11.91 1.96 -5.96
CA LEU A 203 -11.53 1.01 -4.91
C LEU A 203 -12.68 0.84 -3.91
N GLN A 204 -13.12 -0.41 -3.71
CA GLN A 204 -14.19 -0.74 -2.76
C GLN A 204 -13.66 -1.40 -1.50
N TYR A 205 -12.60 -2.19 -1.65
CA TYR A 205 -12.04 -3.00 -0.57
C TYR A 205 -10.57 -3.24 -0.80
N PHE A 206 -9.80 -3.32 0.27
CA PHE A 206 -8.43 -3.76 0.22
C PHE A 206 -8.02 -4.46 1.52
N ASP A 207 -7.22 -5.51 1.35
CA ASP A 207 -6.65 -6.30 2.44
C ASP A 207 -5.14 -6.16 2.44
N VAL A 208 -4.57 -5.88 3.61
CA VAL A 208 -3.12 -5.76 3.75
C VAL A 208 -2.61 -6.74 4.79
N PRO A 209 -2.09 -7.90 4.36
CA PRO A 209 -1.50 -8.86 5.27
C PRO A 209 -0.20 -8.31 5.87
N ARG A 210 -0.07 -8.44 7.18
CA ARG A 210 1.07 -7.98 7.99
C ARG A 210 1.48 -9.06 8.97
N ARG A 211 2.76 -9.02 9.36
CA ARG A 211 3.33 -9.95 10.35
C ARG A 211 3.82 -9.15 11.56
N LEU A 212 3.28 -9.48 12.72
CA LEU A 212 3.62 -8.90 14.01
C LEU A 212 4.58 -9.82 14.75
N LEU A 213 5.52 -9.26 15.51
CA LEU A 213 6.25 -10.00 16.53
C LEU A 213 5.74 -9.59 17.91
N VAL A 214 4.91 -10.44 18.48
CA VAL A 214 4.38 -10.23 19.82
C VAL A 214 5.41 -10.73 20.82
N GLN A 215 5.93 -9.83 21.64
CA GLN A 215 6.77 -10.18 22.77
C GLN A 215 6.00 -9.90 24.06
N ALA A 216 5.88 -10.92 24.90
CA ALA A 216 5.28 -10.75 26.21
C ALA A 216 6.16 -9.84 27.08
N ASP A 217 5.57 -8.79 27.67
CA ASP A 217 6.27 -8.00 28.66
C ASP A 217 6.35 -8.74 30.02
N LEU A 218 7.24 -8.28 30.91
CA LEU A 218 7.46 -8.91 32.21
C LEU A 218 6.18 -8.93 33.08
N TYR A 219 5.29 -7.96 32.90
CA TYR A 219 4.06 -7.82 33.69
C TYR A 219 2.97 -8.79 33.20
N GLY A 220 2.74 -8.83 31.89
CA GLY A 220 1.87 -9.80 31.21
C GLY A 220 2.35 -11.23 31.42
N CYS A 221 3.65 -11.45 31.49
CA CYS A 221 4.23 -12.73 31.90
C CYS A 221 3.96 -13.08 33.36
N ILE A 222 4.30 -12.20 34.31
CA ILE A 222 4.25 -12.54 35.75
C ILE A 222 2.82 -12.60 36.29
N ILE A 223 1.92 -11.73 35.84
CA ILE A 223 0.58 -11.62 36.42
C ILE A 223 -0.36 -12.71 35.94
N SER A 224 -0.11 -13.28 34.79
CA SER A 224 -0.97 -14.30 34.23
C SER A 224 -0.65 -15.71 34.72
N MET A 225 0.58 -15.99 35.16
CA MET A 225 0.99 -17.29 35.72
C MET A 225 0.12 -17.77 36.90
N PRO A 226 -0.24 -16.94 37.89
CA PRO A 226 -0.99 -17.40 39.06
C PRO A 226 -2.46 -17.72 38.77
N TRP A 227 -3.07 -17.09 37.75
CA TRP A 227 -4.50 -17.19 37.49
C TRP A 227 -4.85 -18.19 36.38
N TYR A 228 -3.94 -18.42 35.44
CA TYR A 228 -4.17 -19.27 34.28
C TYR A 228 -3.24 -20.50 34.21
N GLY A 229 -2.35 -20.68 35.19
CA GLY A 229 -1.48 -21.86 35.29
C GLY A 229 -0.31 -21.87 34.30
N TRP A 230 0.17 -20.69 33.90
CA TRP A 230 1.26 -20.54 32.93
C TRP A 230 2.64 -20.74 33.57
N GLY A 231 3.58 -21.31 32.81
CA GLY A 231 4.99 -21.43 33.18
C GLY A 231 5.83 -20.31 32.57
N THR A 232 7.03 -20.07 33.11
CA THR A 232 8.00 -19.11 32.53
C THR A 232 8.44 -19.45 31.12
N GLU A 233 8.27 -20.72 30.70
CA GLU A 233 8.52 -21.18 29.34
C GLU A 233 7.47 -20.71 28.31
N ASP A 234 6.26 -20.34 28.74
CA ASP A 234 5.18 -19.91 27.85
C ASP A 234 5.33 -18.43 27.41
N CYS A 235 6.30 -17.72 28.02
CA CYS A 235 6.65 -16.32 27.75
C CYS A 235 7.60 -16.15 26.56
N ALA A 236 7.40 -16.92 25.50
CA ALA A 236 8.19 -16.83 24.28
C ALA A 236 7.62 -15.77 23.32
N PRO A 237 8.48 -15.07 22.56
CA PRO A 237 8.00 -14.23 21.47
C PRO A 237 7.30 -15.09 20.41
N ALA A 238 6.24 -14.57 19.83
CA ALA A 238 5.47 -15.22 18.80
C ALA A 238 5.32 -14.33 17.57
N GLN A 239 5.34 -14.95 16.41
CA GLN A 239 4.95 -14.30 15.18
C GLN A 239 3.44 -14.44 15.00
N VAL A 240 2.73 -13.36 14.70
CA VAL A 240 1.28 -13.38 14.44
C VAL A 240 1.06 -12.75 13.07
N GLU A 241 0.33 -13.42 12.19
CA GLU A 241 -0.10 -12.83 10.92
C GLU A 241 -1.49 -12.25 11.08
N ILE A 242 -1.67 -11.03 10.57
CA ILE A 242 -2.94 -10.31 10.56
C ILE A 242 -3.24 -9.80 9.16
N VAL A 243 -4.51 -9.55 8.89
CA VAL A 243 -5.00 -8.80 7.72
C VAL A 243 -5.91 -7.68 8.19
#